data_AF-A0A1J5IMN5-F1
#
_entry.id   AF-A0A1J5IMN5-F1
#
_cell.length_a   1.000
_cell.length_b   1.000
_cell.length_c   1.000
_cell.angle_alpha   90.00
_cell.angle_beta   90.00
_cell.angle_gamma   90.00
#
_symmetry.space_group_name_H-M   'P 1'
#
loop_
_entity.id
_entity.type
_entity.pdbx_description
1 polymer ?
#
loop_
_entity_poly.entity_id
_entity_poly.type
_entity_poly.pdbx_seq_one_letter_code
_entity_poly.pdbx_strand_id
1 'polypeptide(L)'
;MYYRCTACQQTWYYPIDRCVFCHQPVTRVTPEKFTIRALTEVQIPSREHQKVPYTVLLLEDEHGQTHTRKTFQSYRVGETIEDTTAAASQRTVIATKIRYSLDEAADRLFRLMGPLSIENKSKIAILSSCTDSDPALLVLLVDHLLKNGAQTDNITIGERFADDKAITKAKKILAGHPLLSELELVNFSDEAHETIPFRRSLFDIPKRLIGSDLLITLTPLALQTAKENALISSHLAGVFPGQRGSNLQKIAELPFDNPILPKLLCLIDARVAAISDDQDNDRTQRTQLLFLGRDFKAMDKCMCKLFDVPEHTLLANSQYQLAGEEFDVIQSPV
;
A
#
# COMPACT_ATOMS: atom_id res chain seq x y z
N MET A 1 -18.52 -0.86 -2.12
CA MET A 1 -18.66 -1.98 -3.08
C MET A 1 -19.63 -3.01 -2.52
N TYR A 2 -20.39 -3.70 -3.38
CA TYR A 2 -21.27 -4.80 -2.97
C TYR A 2 -21.38 -5.85 -4.09
N TYR A 3 -22.05 -6.97 -3.80
CA TYR A 3 -22.27 -8.08 -4.72
C TYR A 3 -23.75 -8.21 -5.00
N ARG A 4 -24.14 -8.24 -6.27
CA ARG A 4 -25.54 -8.31 -6.70
C ARG A 4 -25.80 -9.58 -7.48
N CYS A 5 -26.84 -10.33 -7.10
CA CYS A 5 -27.23 -11.51 -7.86
C CYS A 5 -27.84 -11.13 -9.21
N THR A 6 -27.37 -11.77 -10.29
CA THR A 6 -27.86 -11.52 -11.65
C THR A 6 -29.32 -11.94 -11.85
N ALA A 7 -29.79 -12.95 -11.11
CA ALA A 7 -31.16 -13.48 -11.24
C ALA A 7 -32.17 -12.81 -10.29
N CYS A 8 -31.90 -12.79 -8.98
CA CYS A 8 -32.87 -12.29 -7.99
C CYS A 8 -32.58 -10.88 -7.46
N GLN A 9 -31.53 -10.22 -7.95
CA GLN A 9 -31.14 -8.84 -7.61
C GLN A 9 -30.80 -8.58 -6.12
N GLN A 10 -30.79 -9.63 -5.28
CA GLN A 10 -30.36 -9.53 -3.88
C GLN A 10 -28.91 -9.06 -3.79
N THR A 11 -28.63 -8.20 -2.80
CA THR A 11 -27.33 -7.58 -2.57
C THR A 11 -26.64 -8.07 -1.30
N TRP A 12 -25.32 -8.11 -1.34
CA TRP A 12 -24.46 -8.55 -0.23
C TRP A 12 -23.28 -7.61 -0.09
N TYR A 13 -22.94 -7.25 1.15
CA TYR A 13 -21.80 -6.37 1.45
C TYR A 13 -20.51 -7.13 1.75
N TYR A 14 -20.52 -8.45 1.57
CA TYR A 14 -19.38 -9.32 1.74
C TYR A 14 -19.21 -10.22 0.50
N PRO A 15 -17.97 -10.63 0.17
CA PRO A 15 -17.67 -11.49 -0.96
C PRO A 15 -18.38 -12.82 -0.86
N ILE A 16 -19.19 -13.11 -1.89
CA ILE A 16 -19.74 -14.44 -2.16
C ILE A 16 -19.61 -14.71 -3.67
N ASP A 17 -19.43 -15.96 -4.06
CA ASP A 17 -19.35 -16.32 -5.49
C ASP A 17 -20.74 -16.56 -6.09
N ARG A 18 -21.68 -17.01 -5.26
CA ARG A 18 -23.03 -17.43 -5.67
C ARG A 18 -24.06 -16.92 -4.66
N CYS A 19 -25.24 -16.55 -5.16
CA CYS A 19 -26.33 -16.08 -4.34
C CYS A 19 -26.80 -17.17 -3.36
N VAL A 20 -26.94 -16.82 -2.08
CA VAL A 20 -27.38 -17.76 -1.04
C VAL A 20 -28.81 -18.29 -1.28
N PHE A 21 -29.65 -17.53 -1.97
CA PHE A 21 -31.07 -17.89 -2.20
C PHE A 21 -31.31 -18.70 -3.47
N CYS A 22 -30.67 -18.33 -4.58
CA CYS A 22 -30.93 -18.95 -5.88
C CYS A 22 -29.72 -19.65 -6.50
N HIS A 23 -28.56 -19.63 -5.84
CA HIS A 23 -27.29 -20.23 -6.28
C HIS A 23 -26.78 -19.77 -7.65
N GLN A 24 -27.36 -18.69 -8.20
CA GLN A 24 -26.86 -18.05 -9.40
C GLN A 24 -25.61 -17.21 -9.11
N PRO A 25 -24.74 -17.00 -10.10
CA PRO A 25 -23.57 -16.13 -9.95
C PRO A 25 -23.97 -14.73 -9.46
N VAL A 26 -23.09 -14.12 -8.68
CA VAL A 26 -23.21 -12.71 -8.31
C VAL A 26 -22.15 -11.89 -9.04
N THR A 27 -22.50 -10.64 -9.33
CA THR A 27 -21.59 -9.67 -9.94
C THR A 27 -21.18 -8.64 -8.90
N ARG A 28 -19.88 -8.32 -8.90
CA ARG A 28 -19.31 -7.21 -8.12
C ARG A 28 -19.78 -5.88 -8.70
N VAL A 29 -20.25 -4.99 -7.85
CA VAL A 29 -20.68 -3.64 -8.20
C VAL A 29 -19.89 -2.63 -7.36
N THR A 30 -19.22 -1.72 -8.07
CA THR A 30 -18.42 -0.64 -7.49
C THR A 30 -19.14 0.67 -7.78
N PRO A 31 -19.76 1.30 -6.77
CA PRO A 31 -20.40 2.58 -6.99
C PRO A 31 -19.37 3.70 -7.08
N GLU A 32 -19.64 4.68 -7.93
CA GLU A 32 -18.76 5.83 -8.20
C GLU A 32 -19.25 7.09 -7.48
N LYS A 33 -20.54 7.18 -7.16
CA LYS A 33 -21.15 8.42 -6.68
C LYS A 33 -22.09 8.17 -5.50
N PHE A 34 -21.88 8.90 -4.43
CA PHE A 34 -22.64 8.77 -3.19
C PHE A 34 -23.32 10.09 -2.83
N THR A 35 -24.61 10.05 -2.51
CA THR A 35 -25.36 11.18 -1.98
C THR A 35 -25.56 11.02 -0.48
N ILE A 36 -25.25 12.05 0.31
CA ILE A 36 -25.43 12.01 1.76
C ILE A 36 -26.93 12.12 2.09
N ARG A 37 -27.51 11.05 2.63
CA ARG A 37 -28.93 10.97 3.02
C ARG A 37 -29.16 11.38 4.46
N ALA A 38 -28.24 11.04 5.35
CA ALA A 38 -28.28 11.46 6.74
C ALA A 38 -26.86 11.52 7.31
N LEU A 39 -26.69 12.24 8.42
CA LEU A 39 -25.45 12.29 9.16
C LEU A 39 -25.72 12.38 10.65
N THR A 40 -24.84 11.82 11.47
CA THR A 40 -24.87 11.96 12.93
C THR A 40 -23.47 12.18 13.46
N GLU A 41 -23.29 13.14 14.36
CA GLU A 41 -22.02 13.36 15.03
C GLU A 41 -21.91 12.47 16.27
N VAL A 42 -20.75 11.83 16.42
CA VAL A 42 -20.40 10.98 17.54
C VAL A 42 -19.39 11.71 18.41
N GLN A 43 -19.79 12.00 19.64
CA GLN A 43 -19.00 12.76 20.62
C GLN A 43 -18.37 11.87 21.69
N ILE A 44 -18.87 10.63 21.86
CA ILE A 44 -18.44 9.73 22.92
C ILE A 44 -17.46 8.71 22.33
N PRO A 45 -16.22 8.62 22.86
CA PRO A 45 -15.26 7.63 22.38
C PRO A 45 -15.74 6.22 22.74
N SER A 46 -15.37 5.25 21.92
CA SER A 46 -15.55 3.83 22.21
C SER A 46 -14.21 3.13 22.27
N ARG A 47 -14.17 1.89 22.79
CA ARG A 47 -12.93 1.11 22.89
C ARG A 47 -12.20 0.99 21.54
N GLU A 48 -12.94 0.87 20.45
CA GLU A 48 -12.39 0.73 19.09
C GLU A 48 -12.26 2.06 18.35
N HIS A 49 -12.82 3.15 18.90
CA HIS A 49 -12.81 4.49 18.29
C HIS A 49 -12.60 5.54 19.37
N GLN A 50 -11.34 5.75 19.76
CA GLN A 50 -10.97 6.71 20.80
C GLN A 50 -10.96 8.16 20.30
N LYS A 51 -10.78 8.36 18.99
CA LYS A 51 -10.73 9.70 18.38
C LYS A 51 -12.15 10.21 18.13
N VAL A 52 -12.52 11.28 18.81
CA VAL A 52 -13.81 12.01 18.70
C VAL A 52 -13.55 13.52 18.72
N PRO A 53 -14.45 14.36 18.17
CA PRO A 53 -15.68 13.99 17.47
C PRO A 53 -15.43 13.41 16.06
N TYR A 54 -16.36 12.59 15.58
CA TYR A 54 -16.44 12.18 14.18
C TYR A 54 -17.90 12.09 13.73
N THR A 55 -18.17 12.27 12.44
CA THR A 55 -19.49 12.12 11.83
C THR A 55 -19.64 10.75 11.18
N VAL A 56 -20.80 10.11 11.37
CA VAL A 56 -21.23 8.93 10.60
C VAL A 56 -22.18 9.41 9.50
N LEU A 57 -21.84 9.14 8.25
CA LEU A 57 -22.63 9.43 7.08
C LEU A 57 -23.44 8.19 6.70
N LEU A 58 -24.73 8.39 6.41
CA LEU A 58 -25.55 7.47 5.63
C LEU A 58 -25.51 7.95 4.18
N LEU A 59 -24.92 7.14 3.32
CA LEU A 59 -24.74 7.42 1.90
C LEU A 59 -25.73 6.59 1.09
N GLU A 60 -26.22 7.12 -0.02
CA GLU A 60 -26.93 6.36 -1.04
C GLU A 60 -26.16 6.47 -2.36
N ASP A 61 -25.89 5.32 -2.99
CA ASP A 61 -25.17 5.29 -4.26
C ASP A 61 -26.09 5.51 -5.47
N GLU A 62 -25.51 5.61 -6.67
CA GLU A 62 -26.24 5.76 -7.93
C GLU A 62 -27.16 4.58 -8.28
N HIS A 63 -27.03 3.46 -7.56
CA HIS A 63 -27.85 2.27 -7.71
C HIS A 63 -28.90 2.11 -6.60
N GLY A 64 -29.09 3.13 -5.77
CA GLY A 64 -30.06 3.17 -4.67
C GLY A 64 -29.68 2.28 -3.47
N GLN A 65 -28.44 1.83 -3.35
CA GLN A 65 -27.97 1.09 -2.18
C GLN A 65 -27.44 2.04 -1.11
N THR A 66 -27.65 1.68 0.15
CA THR A 66 -27.22 2.49 1.30
C THR A 66 -25.92 2.00 1.91
N HIS A 67 -25.03 2.94 2.23
CA HIS A 67 -23.70 2.67 2.79
C HIS A 67 -23.48 3.53 4.04
N THR A 68 -22.60 3.08 4.92
CA THR A 68 -22.17 3.89 6.07
C THR A 68 -20.69 4.23 5.97
N ARG A 69 -20.35 5.48 6.26
CA ARG A 69 -18.95 5.96 6.26
C ARG A 69 -18.70 6.83 7.48
N LYS A 70 -17.58 6.62 8.16
CA LYS A 70 -17.12 7.50 9.24
C LYS A 70 -16.24 8.59 8.66
N THR A 71 -16.35 9.79 9.17
CA THR A 71 -15.53 10.92 8.73
C THR A 71 -15.26 11.92 9.86
N PHE A 72 -14.12 12.59 9.83
CA PHE A 72 -13.76 13.76 10.63
C PHE A 72 -13.99 15.07 9.86
N GLN A 73 -14.40 14.99 8.59
CA GLN A 73 -14.76 16.15 7.79
C GLN A 73 -16.24 16.51 7.97
N SER A 74 -16.54 17.81 7.86
CA SER A 74 -17.91 18.28 7.89
C SER A 74 -18.55 18.16 6.51
N TYR A 75 -19.77 17.63 6.48
CA TYR A 75 -20.60 17.48 5.28
C TYR A 75 -22.03 17.94 5.56
N ARG A 76 -22.83 18.10 4.50
CA ARG A 76 -24.27 18.38 4.59
C ARG A 76 -25.11 17.32 3.90
N VAL A 77 -26.33 17.11 4.39
CA VAL A 77 -27.32 16.27 3.71
C VAL A 77 -27.59 16.83 2.32
N GLY A 78 -27.64 15.94 1.32
CA GLY A 78 -27.80 16.29 -0.09
C GLY A 78 -26.49 16.54 -0.83
N GLU A 79 -25.36 16.69 -0.13
CA GLU A 79 -24.05 16.75 -0.79
C GLU A 79 -23.73 15.42 -1.44
N THR A 80 -23.00 15.50 -2.55
CA THR A 80 -22.48 14.34 -3.25
C THR A 80 -21.00 14.17 -2.95
N ILE A 81 -20.62 12.95 -2.61
CA ILE A 81 -19.24 12.49 -2.56
C ILE A 81 -19.03 11.59 -3.77
N GLU A 82 -18.09 11.95 -4.62
CA GLU A 82 -17.59 11.01 -5.62
C GLU A 82 -16.53 10.15 -4.94
N ASP A 83 -16.56 8.82 -5.16
CA ASP A 83 -15.43 7.94 -4.83
C ASP A 83 -14.35 8.18 -5.88
N THR A 84 -13.92 9.45 -6.01
CA THR A 84 -12.87 9.83 -6.93
C THR A 84 -11.65 9.05 -6.53
N THR A 85 -11.12 8.28 -7.49
CA THR A 85 -9.68 8.04 -7.65
C THR A 85 -8.96 9.21 -7.02
N ALA A 86 -8.22 8.97 -5.96
CA ALA A 86 -7.21 9.91 -5.55
C ALA A 86 -6.21 9.98 -6.72
N ALA A 87 -6.50 10.86 -7.70
CA ALA A 87 -5.47 11.66 -8.36
C ALA A 87 -4.88 12.64 -7.34
N ALA A 88 -4.69 12.16 -6.13
CA ALA A 88 -4.18 12.92 -5.03
C ALA A 88 -2.67 12.91 -5.27
N SER A 89 -2.09 14.08 -5.09
CA SER A 89 -0.68 14.40 -5.28
C SER A 89 0.31 13.25 -5.04
N GLN A 90 1.51 13.33 -5.61
CA GLN A 90 2.61 12.36 -5.36
C GLN A 90 2.82 12.01 -3.87
N ARG A 91 2.43 12.90 -2.95
CA ARG A 91 2.50 12.75 -1.48
C ARG A 91 1.30 12.08 -0.82
N THR A 92 0.41 11.49 -1.61
CA THR A 92 -0.76 10.80 -1.08
C THR A 92 -0.40 9.38 -0.69
N VAL A 93 -0.79 9.03 0.52
CA VAL A 93 -0.78 7.70 1.08
C VAL A 93 -2.22 7.21 1.11
N ILE A 94 -2.49 6.11 0.43
CA ILE A 94 -3.78 5.44 0.45
C ILE A 94 -3.72 4.35 1.50
N ALA A 95 -4.73 4.27 2.35
CA ALA A 95 -4.90 3.22 3.33
C ALA A 95 -6.25 2.54 3.15
N THR A 96 -6.26 1.22 3.20
CA THR A 96 -7.49 0.44 3.16
C THR A 96 -7.49 -0.62 4.24
N LYS A 97 -8.67 -0.90 4.78
CA LYS A 97 -8.87 -1.98 5.75
C LYS A 97 -9.37 -3.22 5.04
N ILE A 98 -8.74 -4.34 5.35
CA ILE A 98 -9.18 -5.67 4.96
C ILE A 98 -10.32 -6.05 5.92
N ARG A 99 -11.56 -5.85 5.45
CA ARG A 99 -12.76 -6.20 6.22
C ARG A 99 -13.13 -7.67 6.02
N TYR A 100 -13.22 -8.09 4.77
CA TYR A 100 -13.70 -9.42 4.40
C TYR A 100 -12.68 -10.18 3.56
N SER A 101 -12.04 -9.51 2.60
CA SER A 101 -11.08 -10.16 1.71
C SER A 101 -9.96 -9.24 1.26
N LEU A 102 -8.82 -9.86 0.95
CA LEU A 102 -7.62 -9.17 0.52
C LEU A 102 -7.77 -8.59 -0.89
N ASP A 103 -8.48 -9.28 -1.78
CA ASP A 103 -8.74 -8.84 -3.15
C ASP A 103 -9.60 -7.57 -3.19
N GLU A 104 -10.60 -7.46 -2.30
CA GLU A 104 -11.43 -6.26 -2.19
C GLU A 104 -10.59 -5.07 -1.74
N ALA A 105 -9.78 -5.27 -0.69
CA ALA A 105 -8.89 -4.26 -0.18
C ALA A 105 -7.87 -3.81 -1.24
N ALA A 106 -7.19 -4.75 -1.89
CA ALA A 106 -6.19 -4.45 -2.92
C ALA A 106 -6.80 -3.73 -4.13
N ASP A 107 -7.94 -4.20 -4.66
CA ASP A 107 -8.64 -3.53 -5.77
C ASP A 107 -9.04 -2.10 -5.40
N ARG A 108 -9.58 -1.88 -4.19
CA ARG A 108 -9.91 -0.54 -3.71
C ARG A 108 -8.67 0.34 -3.64
N LEU A 109 -7.57 -0.18 -3.10
CA LEU A 109 -6.31 0.52 -2.95
C LEU A 109 -5.71 0.91 -4.32
N PHE A 110 -5.73 0.00 -5.30
CA PHE A 110 -5.26 0.29 -6.66
C PHE A 110 -6.19 1.25 -7.41
N ARG A 111 -7.52 1.12 -7.24
CA ARG A 111 -8.49 2.06 -7.81
C ARG A 111 -8.25 3.47 -7.26
N LEU A 112 -8.10 3.62 -5.96
CA LEU A 112 -7.85 4.93 -5.34
C LEU A 112 -6.54 5.57 -5.80
N MET A 113 -5.51 4.79 -6.13
CA MET A 113 -4.26 5.32 -6.68
C MET A 113 -4.42 5.93 -8.08
N GLY A 114 -5.46 5.55 -8.79
CA GLY A 114 -5.61 5.87 -10.20
C GLY A 114 -4.66 5.06 -11.10
N PRO A 115 -4.75 5.28 -12.42
CA PRO A 115 -4.01 4.49 -13.39
C PRO A 115 -2.50 4.63 -13.21
N LEU A 116 -1.80 3.50 -13.36
CA LEU A 116 -0.35 3.47 -13.51
C LEU A 116 -0.03 3.65 -15.00
N SER A 117 0.80 4.63 -15.33
CA SER A 117 1.30 4.81 -16.70
C SER A 117 2.34 3.73 -17.02
N ILE A 118 1.86 2.52 -17.34
CA ILE A 118 2.66 1.39 -17.76
C ILE A 118 2.55 1.28 -19.28
N GLU A 119 3.68 1.33 -19.96
CA GLU A 119 3.76 1.06 -21.39
C GLU A 119 4.06 -0.42 -21.61
N ASN A 120 3.72 -0.96 -22.79
CA ASN A 120 3.93 -2.39 -23.09
C ASN A 120 5.38 -2.88 -22.90
N LYS A 121 6.37 -1.97 -22.91
CA LYS A 121 7.80 -2.26 -22.75
C LYS A 121 8.37 -1.79 -21.42
N SER A 122 7.53 -1.31 -20.50
CA SER A 122 7.99 -0.82 -19.21
C SER A 122 8.61 -1.96 -18.41
N LYS A 123 9.86 -1.78 -17.99
CA LYS A 123 10.58 -2.69 -17.09
C LYS A 123 10.18 -2.41 -15.65
N ILE A 124 9.66 -3.41 -14.97
CA ILE A 124 9.13 -3.29 -13.62
C ILE A 124 9.95 -4.17 -12.69
N ALA A 125 10.51 -3.56 -11.64
CA ALA A 125 11.18 -4.29 -10.57
C ALA A 125 10.32 -4.28 -9.31
N ILE A 126 10.01 -5.46 -8.78
CA ILE A 126 9.28 -5.64 -7.53
C ILE A 126 10.27 -6.08 -6.46
N LEU A 127 10.59 -5.19 -5.53
CA LEU A 127 11.32 -5.50 -4.31
C LEU A 127 10.36 -6.06 -3.29
N SER A 128 10.34 -7.38 -3.14
CA SER A 128 9.51 -8.07 -2.15
C SER A 128 10.37 -8.84 -1.17
N SER A 129 9.94 -8.90 0.10
CA SER A 129 10.34 -10.02 0.96
C SER A 129 9.35 -11.15 0.72
N CYS A 130 9.59 -12.02 -0.26
CA CYS A 130 8.66 -13.09 -0.61
C CYS A 130 8.47 -14.07 0.55
N THR A 131 9.43 -14.12 1.49
CA THR A 131 9.33 -15.00 2.66
C THR A 131 8.45 -14.45 3.78
N ASP A 132 8.26 -13.13 3.83
CA ASP A 132 7.58 -12.43 4.93
C ASP A 132 6.29 -11.72 4.50
N SER A 133 6.13 -11.44 3.20
CA SER A 133 4.92 -10.83 2.63
C SER A 133 3.88 -11.90 2.28
N ASP A 134 2.60 -11.53 2.20
CA ASP A 134 1.61 -12.46 1.63
C ASP A 134 1.88 -12.74 0.15
N PRO A 135 1.99 -14.01 -0.26
CA PRO A 135 2.01 -14.37 -1.67
C PRO A 135 0.75 -13.89 -2.41
N ALA A 136 -0.42 -13.91 -1.78
CA ALA A 136 -1.66 -13.47 -2.40
C ALA A 136 -1.66 -11.97 -2.72
N LEU A 137 -1.00 -11.14 -1.91
CA LEU A 137 -0.87 -9.71 -2.20
C LEU A 137 0.06 -9.47 -3.40
N LEU A 138 1.14 -10.26 -3.50
CA LEU A 138 2.02 -10.23 -4.67
C LEU A 138 1.30 -10.67 -5.95
N VAL A 139 0.45 -11.70 -5.88
CA VAL A 139 -0.41 -12.10 -7.00
C VAL A 139 -1.33 -10.96 -7.43
N LEU A 140 -2.03 -10.33 -6.48
CA LEU A 140 -2.95 -9.22 -6.77
C LEU A 140 -2.23 -8.01 -7.37
N LEU A 141 -1.00 -7.72 -6.91
CA LEU A 141 -0.15 -6.69 -7.49
C LEU A 141 0.21 -7.04 -8.94
N VAL A 142 0.73 -8.23 -9.21
CA VAL A 142 1.13 -8.65 -10.57
C VAL A 142 -0.07 -8.66 -11.51
N ASP A 143 -1.21 -9.23 -11.09
CA ASP A 143 -2.45 -9.22 -11.86
C ASP A 143 -2.89 -7.79 -12.20
N HIS A 144 -2.80 -6.87 -11.25
CA HIS A 144 -3.08 -5.45 -11.49
C HIS A 144 -2.12 -4.84 -12.54
N LEU A 145 -0.82 -5.12 -12.46
CA LEU A 145 0.15 -4.62 -13.43
C LEU A 145 -0.13 -5.13 -14.86
N LEU A 146 -0.43 -6.43 -15.00
CA LEU A 146 -0.75 -7.05 -16.28
C LEU A 146 -2.03 -6.48 -16.89
N LYS A 147 -3.07 -6.26 -16.07
CA LYS A 147 -4.31 -5.58 -16.49
C LYS A 147 -4.08 -4.15 -16.96
N ASN A 148 -3.01 -3.51 -16.50
CA ASN A 148 -2.60 -2.17 -16.93
C ASN A 148 -1.53 -2.19 -18.06
N GLY A 149 -1.31 -3.33 -18.72
CA GLY A 149 -0.47 -3.42 -19.92
C GLY A 149 0.97 -3.86 -19.69
N ALA A 150 1.36 -4.22 -18.46
CA ALA A 150 2.66 -4.86 -18.22
C ALA A 150 2.75 -6.22 -18.93
N GLN A 151 3.97 -6.66 -19.22
CA GLN A 151 4.26 -8.01 -19.72
C GLN A 151 5.04 -8.78 -18.66
N THR A 152 4.77 -10.08 -18.53
CA THR A 152 5.46 -10.98 -17.59
C THR A 152 6.97 -10.93 -17.73
N ASP A 153 7.47 -10.93 -18.97
CA ASP A 153 8.89 -10.89 -19.31
C ASP A 153 9.59 -9.58 -18.86
N ASN A 154 8.81 -8.54 -18.56
CA ASN A 154 9.31 -7.25 -18.10
C ASN A 154 9.15 -7.05 -16.59
N ILE A 155 8.59 -8.02 -15.87
CA ILE A 155 8.42 -7.97 -14.42
C ILE A 155 9.47 -8.87 -13.76
N THR A 156 10.39 -8.26 -13.03
CA THR A 156 11.35 -8.98 -12.19
C THR A 156 10.92 -8.86 -10.74
N ILE A 157 10.82 -9.99 -10.04
CA ILE A 157 10.71 -10.01 -8.58
C ILE A 157 12.12 -10.18 -8.05
N GLY A 158 12.51 -9.37 -7.06
CA GLY A 158 13.75 -9.62 -6.37
C GLY A 158 13.64 -9.61 -4.87
N GLU A 159 14.36 -10.55 -4.30
CA GLU A 159 14.52 -10.73 -2.86
C GLU A 159 15.70 -9.88 -2.38
N ARG A 160 15.65 -9.48 -1.11
CA ARG A 160 16.56 -8.51 -0.53
C ARG A 160 17.54 -9.20 0.38
N PHE A 161 18.84 -9.08 0.12
CA PHE A 161 19.89 -9.64 0.98
C PHE A 161 19.58 -11.06 1.46
N ALA A 162 19.02 -11.86 0.57
CA ALA A 162 18.57 -13.19 0.90
C ALA A 162 19.79 -14.11 0.83
N ASP A 163 19.94 -14.92 1.88
CA ASP A 163 20.79 -16.09 1.79
C ASP A 163 20.17 -17.11 0.81
N ASP A 164 20.95 -18.13 0.44
CA ASP A 164 20.48 -19.17 -0.46
C ASP A 164 19.18 -19.85 0.03
N LYS A 165 18.96 -19.88 1.35
CA LYS A 165 17.75 -20.47 1.94
C LYS A 165 16.52 -19.59 1.68
N ALA A 166 16.62 -18.29 1.88
CA ALA A 166 15.55 -17.34 1.60
C ALA A 166 15.21 -17.31 0.10
N ILE A 167 16.21 -17.31 -0.79
CA ILE A 167 15.98 -17.44 -2.24
C ILE A 167 15.28 -18.75 -2.58
N THR A 168 15.71 -19.88 -2.01
CA THR A 168 15.07 -21.17 -2.24
C THR A 168 13.61 -21.18 -1.77
N LYS A 169 13.32 -20.58 -0.62
CA LYS A 169 11.96 -20.44 -0.09
C LYS A 169 11.10 -19.56 -1.01
N ALA A 170 11.63 -18.41 -1.45
CA ALA A 170 10.96 -17.52 -2.38
C ALA A 170 10.62 -18.24 -3.70
N LYS A 171 11.58 -18.98 -4.31
CA LYS A 171 11.33 -19.81 -5.51
C LYS A 171 10.17 -20.77 -5.32
N LYS A 172 10.10 -21.45 -4.17
CA LYS A 172 9.02 -22.39 -3.86
C LYS A 172 7.66 -21.70 -3.76
N ILE A 173 7.62 -20.50 -3.17
CA ILE A 173 6.41 -19.69 -3.05
C ILE A 173 5.92 -19.27 -4.44
N LEU A 174 6.81 -18.72 -5.28
CA LEU A 174 6.48 -18.28 -6.63
C LEU A 174 6.04 -19.46 -7.52
N ALA A 175 6.75 -20.59 -7.46
CA ALA A 175 6.38 -21.80 -8.20
C ALA A 175 5.02 -22.39 -7.78
N GLY A 176 4.53 -22.06 -6.58
CA GLY A 176 3.23 -22.49 -6.08
C GLY A 176 2.04 -21.77 -6.71
N HIS A 177 2.27 -20.71 -7.50
CA HIS A 177 1.21 -19.93 -8.13
C HIS A 177 1.46 -19.77 -9.64
N PRO A 178 0.50 -20.12 -10.53
CA PRO A 178 0.72 -20.10 -11.99
C PRO A 178 1.28 -18.76 -12.49
N LEU A 179 0.64 -17.65 -12.09
CA LEU A 179 1.05 -16.30 -12.50
C LEU A 179 2.46 -15.92 -12.02
N LEU A 180 2.87 -16.37 -10.83
CA LEU A 180 4.16 -15.98 -10.26
C LEU A 180 5.29 -16.88 -10.75
N SER A 181 4.97 -18.12 -11.14
CA SER A 181 5.93 -19.09 -11.64
C SER A 181 6.57 -18.70 -12.99
N GLU A 182 5.90 -17.81 -13.73
CA GLU A 182 6.38 -17.27 -15.00
C GLU A 182 7.34 -16.08 -14.82
N LEU A 183 7.44 -15.54 -13.60
CA LEU A 183 8.24 -14.34 -13.33
C LEU A 183 9.68 -14.69 -12.98
N GLU A 184 10.59 -13.82 -13.39
CA GLU A 184 11.99 -13.93 -13.02
C GLU A 184 12.19 -13.56 -11.55
N LEU A 185 12.78 -14.47 -10.76
CA LEU A 185 13.27 -14.18 -9.41
C LEU A 185 14.76 -13.91 -9.44
N VAL A 186 15.16 -12.75 -8.89
CA VAL A 186 16.56 -12.31 -8.81
C VAL A 186 16.96 -12.07 -7.35
N ASN A 187 18.19 -12.42 -7.00
CA ASN A 187 18.81 -11.92 -5.78
C ASN A 187 19.57 -10.64 -6.10
N PHE A 188 19.05 -9.48 -5.68
CA PHE A 188 19.67 -8.21 -6.05
C PHE A 188 21.08 -8.02 -5.46
N SER A 189 21.42 -8.77 -4.41
CA SER A 189 22.76 -8.77 -3.83
C SER A 189 23.83 -9.38 -4.73
N ASP A 190 23.43 -10.27 -5.65
CA ASP A 190 24.34 -10.96 -6.57
C ASP A 190 24.48 -10.22 -7.91
N GLU A 191 23.64 -9.21 -8.16
CA GLU A 191 23.62 -8.46 -9.40
C GLU A 191 24.81 -7.47 -9.49
N ALA A 192 25.16 -7.08 -10.71
CA ALA A 192 26.15 -6.02 -10.89
C ALA A 192 25.61 -4.69 -10.36
N HIS A 193 26.39 -4.04 -9.51
CA HIS A 193 26.04 -2.74 -8.96
C HIS A 193 26.69 -1.59 -9.74
N GLU A 194 26.07 -0.42 -9.63
CA GLU A 194 26.61 0.84 -10.10
C GLU A 194 26.61 1.84 -8.96
N THR A 195 27.78 2.43 -8.72
CA THR A 195 27.93 3.48 -7.73
C THR A 195 27.59 4.83 -8.34
N ILE A 196 26.45 5.37 -7.92
CA ILE A 196 25.94 6.65 -8.38
C ILE A 196 26.20 7.72 -7.31
N PRO A 197 26.91 8.81 -7.64
CA PRO A 197 27.03 9.95 -6.76
C PRO A 197 25.73 10.74 -6.74
N PHE A 198 25.21 11.02 -5.54
CA PHE A 198 24.10 11.94 -5.36
C PHE A 198 24.38 12.89 -4.20
N ARG A 199 24.46 14.19 -4.52
CA ARG A 199 24.91 15.23 -3.60
C ARG A 199 26.27 14.85 -2.97
N ARG A 200 26.34 14.75 -1.64
CA ARG A 200 27.56 14.43 -0.87
C ARG A 200 27.67 12.93 -0.52
N SER A 201 26.85 12.10 -1.17
CA SER A 201 26.69 10.69 -0.85
C SER A 201 26.93 9.83 -2.08
N LEU A 202 27.47 8.64 -1.86
CA LEU A 202 27.60 7.60 -2.88
C LEU A 202 26.57 6.52 -2.59
N PHE A 203 25.85 6.12 -3.62
CA PHE A 203 24.84 5.07 -3.56
C PHE A 203 25.27 3.96 -4.49
N ASP A 204 25.42 2.76 -3.96
CA ASP A 204 25.65 1.59 -4.79
C ASP A 204 24.30 0.92 -5.04
N ILE A 205 23.94 0.72 -6.30
CA ILE A 205 22.59 0.25 -6.67
C ILE A 205 22.72 -0.84 -7.72
N PRO A 206 21.98 -1.96 -7.60
CA PRO A 206 21.89 -2.94 -8.68
C PRO A 206 21.49 -2.28 -10.00
N LYS A 207 22.28 -2.49 -11.06
CA LYS A 207 22.06 -1.88 -12.39
C LYS A 207 20.66 -2.14 -12.95
N ARG A 208 20.12 -3.32 -12.64
CA ARG A 208 18.77 -3.73 -13.05
C ARG A 208 17.69 -2.81 -12.47
N LEU A 209 17.86 -2.34 -11.24
CA LEU A 209 16.92 -1.40 -10.61
C LEU A 209 17.02 -0.02 -11.24
N ILE A 210 18.23 0.46 -11.52
CA ILE A 210 18.45 1.73 -12.23
C ILE A 210 17.79 1.72 -13.61
N GLY A 211 17.89 0.59 -14.33
CA GLY A 211 17.31 0.42 -15.66
C GLY A 211 15.82 0.10 -15.70
N SER A 212 15.11 0.15 -14.57
CA SER A 212 13.65 -0.06 -14.53
C SER A 212 12.91 1.25 -14.78
N ASP A 213 11.67 1.17 -15.26
CA ASP A 213 10.77 2.32 -15.42
C ASP A 213 9.92 2.55 -14.17
N LEU A 214 9.62 1.45 -13.46
CA LEU A 214 8.84 1.42 -12.23
C LEU A 214 9.49 0.47 -11.22
N LEU A 215 9.77 0.99 -10.03
CA LEU A 215 10.18 0.21 -8.87
C LEU A 215 9.03 0.13 -7.88
N ILE A 216 8.66 -1.09 -7.51
CA ILE A 216 7.62 -1.35 -6.52
C ILE A 216 8.26 -1.98 -5.29
N THR A 217 8.05 -1.41 -4.12
CA THR A 217 8.41 -2.07 -2.85
C THR A 217 7.17 -2.69 -2.25
N LEU A 218 7.18 -4.01 -2.07
CA LEU A 218 6.17 -4.76 -1.34
C LEU A 218 6.76 -5.25 -0.03
N THR A 219 6.27 -4.73 1.09
CA THR A 219 6.87 -4.99 2.40
C THR A 219 5.84 -5.23 3.49
N PRO A 220 6.09 -6.17 4.43
CA PRO A 220 5.34 -6.19 5.69
C PRO A 220 5.64 -4.94 6.52
N LEU A 221 4.71 -4.54 7.37
CA LEU A 221 4.89 -3.41 8.29
C LEU A 221 5.73 -3.83 9.52
N ALA A 222 6.91 -3.23 9.66
CA ALA A 222 7.79 -3.42 10.82
C ALA A 222 8.30 -2.08 11.37
N LEU A 223 7.81 -1.67 12.54
CA LEU A 223 8.14 -0.44 13.24
C LEU A 223 9.21 -0.71 14.30
N GLN A 224 10.35 -0.02 14.22
CA GLN A 224 11.39 -0.06 15.26
C GLN A 224 11.46 1.30 15.94
N THR A 225 10.88 1.43 17.15
CA THR A 225 10.82 2.73 17.85
C THR A 225 12.19 3.17 18.35
N ALA A 226 13.08 2.20 18.61
CA ALA A 226 14.45 2.35 19.10
C ALA A 226 15.40 3.10 18.15
N LYS A 227 15.17 3.00 16.84
CA LYS A 227 16.17 3.41 15.84
C LYS A 227 15.83 4.69 15.12
N GLU A 228 14.75 5.37 15.49
CA GLU A 228 14.18 6.51 14.74
C GLU A 228 14.03 6.20 13.25
N ASN A 229 13.93 4.92 12.85
CA ASN A 229 14.09 4.54 11.46
C ASN A 229 12.78 4.67 10.70
N ALA A 230 12.84 5.43 9.61
CA ALA A 230 11.74 5.54 8.66
C ALA A 230 11.57 4.19 7.90
N LEU A 231 10.35 3.63 7.95
CA LEU A 231 10.04 2.23 7.61
C LEU A 231 10.46 1.83 6.21
N ILE A 232 9.95 2.50 5.19
CA ILE A 232 10.29 2.25 3.80
C ILE A 232 11.69 2.73 3.50
N SER A 233 12.15 3.82 4.13
CA SER A 233 13.53 4.26 3.97
C SER A 233 14.51 3.16 4.40
N SER A 234 14.19 2.39 5.45
CA SER A 234 14.98 1.22 5.89
C SER A 234 14.90 0.07 4.90
N HIS A 235 13.73 -0.07 4.28
CA HIS A 235 13.58 -1.01 3.19
C HIS A 235 14.47 -0.58 2.03
N LEU A 236 14.29 0.61 1.45
CA LEU A 236 15.15 1.13 0.39
C LEU A 236 16.64 1.09 0.79
N ALA A 237 17.01 1.33 2.06
CA ALA A 237 18.38 1.16 2.57
C ALA A 237 18.90 -0.26 2.43
N GLY A 238 18.00 -1.24 2.55
CA GLY A 238 18.20 -2.64 2.23
C GLY A 238 18.47 -2.95 0.74
N VAL A 239 18.50 -1.95 -0.15
CA VAL A 239 18.85 -2.12 -1.58
C VAL A 239 20.26 -1.62 -1.88
N PHE A 240 20.80 -0.75 -1.03
CA PHE A 240 22.12 -0.17 -1.20
C PHE A 240 23.13 -0.95 -0.33
N PRO A 241 24.11 -1.67 -0.90
CA PRO A 241 25.14 -2.31 -0.11
C PRO A 241 25.93 -1.26 0.69
N GLY A 242 26.12 -1.50 1.97
CA GLY A 242 26.82 -0.61 2.90
C GLY A 242 26.30 -0.71 4.34
N GLN A 243 27.13 -0.31 5.32
CA GLN A 243 26.82 -0.42 6.75
C GLN A 243 25.47 0.24 7.08
N ARG A 244 24.52 -0.59 7.55
CA ARG A 244 23.08 -0.33 7.76
C ARG A 244 22.69 1.00 8.41
N GLY A 245 23.58 1.66 9.15
CA GLY A 245 23.30 2.93 9.83
C GLY A 245 23.50 4.20 8.98
N SER A 246 24.51 4.23 8.08
CA SER A 246 24.85 5.48 7.35
C SER A 246 24.03 5.71 6.08
N ASN A 247 23.34 4.68 5.58
CA ASN A 247 22.59 4.73 4.30
C ASN A 247 21.17 5.27 4.47
N LEU A 248 20.55 5.07 5.63
CA LEU A 248 19.20 5.54 5.94
C LEU A 248 19.06 7.06 5.85
N GLN A 249 20.00 7.80 6.45
CA GLN A 249 20.05 9.26 6.37
C GLN A 249 20.23 9.72 4.91
N LYS A 250 21.09 9.04 4.15
CA LYS A 250 21.35 9.36 2.73
C LYS A 250 20.11 9.12 1.85
N ILE A 251 19.35 8.07 2.10
CA ILE A 251 18.14 7.74 1.34
C ILE A 251 17.00 8.67 1.69
N ALA A 252 16.86 9.01 2.97
CA ALA A 252 15.95 10.05 3.43
C ALA A 252 16.28 11.44 2.84
N GLU A 253 17.49 11.66 2.33
CA GLU A 253 17.87 12.88 1.59
C GLU A 253 17.54 12.83 0.09
N LEU A 254 17.24 11.65 -0.49
CA LEU A 254 16.86 11.54 -1.89
C LEU A 254 15.54 12.28 -2.11
N PRO A 255 15.46 13.24 -3.05
CA PRO A 255 14.19 13.83 -3.46
C PRO A 255 13.36 12.77 -4.17
N PHE A 256 12.04 12.91 -4.11
CA PHE A 256 11.13 11.99 -4.79
C PHE A 256 11.32 12.01 -6.32
N ASP A 257 11.51 13.21 -6.89
CA ASP A 257 11.80 13.38 -8.33
C ASP A 257 13.29 13.18 -8.65
N ASN A 258 13.98 12.29 -7.94
CA ASN A 258 15.39 12.04 -8.21
C ASN A 258 15.54 11.32 -9.56
N PRO A 259 16.28 11.88 -10.53
CA PRO A 259 16.50 11.23 -11.83
C PRO A 259 17.25 9.89 -11.73
N ILE A 260 17.84 9.57 -10.57
CA ILE A 260 18.61 8.34 -10.34
C ILE A 260 17.71 7.13 -10.11
N LEU A 261 16.59 7.32 -9.42
CA LEU A 261 15.68 6.22 -9.12
C LEU A 261 14.51 6.20 -10.10
N PRO A 262 14.06 5.01 -10.53
CA PRO A 262 12.82 4.87 -11.28
C PRO A 262 11.63 5.42 -10.51
N LYS A 263 10.48 5.56 -11.19
CA LYS A 263 9.23 5.90 -10.51
C LYS A 263 9.01 4.88 -9.39
N LEU A 264 8.72 5.35 -8.19
CA LEU A 264 8.55 4.50 -7.02
C LEU A 264 7.07 4.30 -6.69
N LEU A 265 6.73 3.07 -6.32
CA LEU A 265 5.46 2.72 -5.72
C LEU A 265 5.71 1.87 -4.47
N CYS A 266 5.17 2.30 -3.33
CA CYS A 266 5.33 1.63 -2.06
C CYS A 266 4.02 0.98 -1.63
N LEU A 267 3.99 -0.34 -1.57
CA LEU A 267 2.90 -1.14 -1.05
C LEU A 267 3.31 -1.79 0.28
N ILE A 268 2.58 -1.49 1.35
CA ILE A 268 2.82 -2.06 2.68
C ILE A 268 1.69 -3.02 3.04
N ASP A 269 2.06 -4.25 3.38
CA ASP A 269 1.19 -5.21 4.06
C ASP A 269 1.25 -4.98 5.57
N ALA A 270 0.25 -4.30 6.13
CA ALA A 270 0.17 -4.01 7.56
C ALA A 270 -0.77 -4.96 8.30
N ARG A 271 -1.16 -6.11 7.73
CA ARG A 271 -2.08 -7.04 8.41
C ARG A 271 -1.60 -7.43 9.80
N VAL A 272 -0.29 -7.62 9.93
CA VAL A 272 0.42 -7.72 11.20
C VAL A 272 1.52 -6.66 11.20
N ALA A 273 1.44 -5.72 12.14
CA ALA A 273 2.50 -4.77 12.42
C ALA A 273 3.40 -5.37 13.50
N ALA A 274 4.68 -5.55 13.21
CA ALA A 274 5.67 -5.82 14.25
C ALA A 274 6.18 -4.49 14.79
N ILE A 275 6.03 -4.25 16.09
CA ILE A 275 6.49 -3.03 16.77
C ILE A 275 7.51 -3.45 17.81
N SER A 276 8.78 -3.13 17.59
CA SER A 276 9.88 -3.40 18.52
C SER A 276 10.32 -2.11 19.22
N ASP A 277 10.45 -2.14 20.54
CA ASP A 277 10.98 -1.03 21.34
C ASP A 277 12.46 -1.22 21.74
N ASP A 278 13.07 -0.20 22.38
CA ASP A 278 14.46 -0.23 22.87
C ASP A 278 14.74 -1.35 23.88
N GLN A 279 13.70 -2.01 24.41
CA GLN A 279 13.81 -3.08 25.40
C GLN A 279 13.62 -4.47 24.77
N ASP A 280 13.67 -4.58 23.43
CA ASP A 280 13.41 -5.82 22.67
C ASP A 280 12.02 -6.42 22.99
N ASN A 281 11.05 -5.62 23.46
CA ASN A 281 9.68 -6.10 23.61
C ASN A 281 8.98 -6.06 22.26
N ASP A 282 9.08 -7.14 21.51
CA ASP A 282 8.33 -7.31 20.27
C ASP A 282 6.83 -7.38 20.57
N ARG A 283 6.09 -6.37 20.11
CA ARG A 283 4.63 -6.36 20.13
C ARG A 283 4.11 -6.53 18.71
N THR A 284 3.30 -7.55 18.49
CA THR A 284 2.57 -7.70 17.23
C THR A 284 1.17 -7.09 17.35
N GLN A 285 0.85 -6.12 16.49
CA GLN A 285 -0.49 -5.56 16.40
C GLN A 285 -1.15 -6.03 15.09
N ARG A 286 -2.32 -6.67 15.19
CA ARG A 286 -3.13 -6.97 14.01
C ARG A 286 -3.91 -5.74 13.61
N THR A 287 -3.56 -5.14 12.46
CA THR A 287 -4.23 -3.92 11.98
C THR A 287 -5.21 -4.21 10.85
N GLN A 288 -4.97 -5.28 10.08
CA GLN A 288 -5.71 -5.61 8.86
C GLN A 288 -5.73 -4.44 7.86
N LEU A 289 -4.63 -3.70 7.74
CA LEU A 289 -4.50 -2.59 6.81
C LEU A 289 -3.57 -2.94 5.65
N LEU A 290 -3.81 -2.31 4.51
CA LEU A 290 -2.86 -2.17 3.41
C LEU A 290 -2.62 -0.69 3.16
N PHE A 291 -1.38 -0.33 2.80
CA PHE A 291 -1.03 1.03 2.44
C PHE A 291 -0.37 1.09 1.08
N LEU A 292 -0.63 2.17 0.34
CA LEU A 292 -0.05 2.41 -0.98
C LEU A 292 0.30 3.87 -1.16
N GLY A 293 1.47 4.17 -1.67
CA GLY A 293 1.88 5.55 -1.90
C GLY A 293 3.04 5.63 -2.88
N ARG A 294 3.24 6.80 -3.48
CA ARG A 294 4.35 7.03 -4.41
C ARG A 294 5.55 7.60 -3.66
N ASP A 295 5.33 8.50 -2.71
CA ASP A 295 6.38 9.08 -1.87
C ASP A 295 6.60 8.26 -0.58
N PHE A 296 7.79 7.64 -0.47
CA PHE A 296 8.16 6.85 0.70
C PHE A 296 8.28 7.68 1.99
N LYS A 297 8.63 8.97 1.93
CA LYS A 297 8.69 9.84 3.11
C LYS A 297 7.30 10.19 3.59
N ALA A 298 6.39 10.45 2.65
CA ALA A 298 4.98 10.66 2.97
C ALA A 298 4.40 9.40 3.64
N MET A 299 4.73 8.22 3.12
CA MET A 299 4.35 6.95 3.70
C MET A 299 4.95 6.72 5.09
N ASP A 300 6.26 6.93 5.26
CA ASP A 300 6.93 6.77 6.56
C ASP A 300 6.35 7.73 7.61
N LYS A 301 6.14 9.00 7.26
CA LYS A 301 5.49 9.97 8.15
C LYS A 301 4.06 9.57 8.48
N CYS A 302 3.29 9.09 7.50
CA CYS A 302 1.95 8.60 7.72
C CYS A 302 1.92 7.44 8.73
N MET A 303 2.83 6.47 8.59
CA MET A 303 2.91 5.34 9.52
C MET A 303 3.30 5.80 10.92
N CYS A 304 4.31 6.67 11.07
CA CYS A 304 4.69 7.22 12.37
C CYS A 304 3.48 7.87 13.07
N LYS A 305 2.69 8.68 12.36
CA LYS A 305 1.50 9.34 12.93
C LYS A 305 0.37 8.35 13.25
N LEU A 306 0.13 7.35 12.39
CA LEU A 306 -0.96 6.38 12.61
C LEU A 306 -0.70 5.43 13.77
N PHE A 307 0.57 5.08 14.01
CA PHE A 307 0.98 4.14 15.05
C PHE A 307 1.56 4.81 16.29
N ASP A 308 1.49 6.14 16.38
CA ASP A 308 2.02 6.95 17.48
C ASP A 308 3.50 6.65 17.78
N VAL A 309 4.29 6.50 16.70
CA VAL A 309 5.73 6.27 16.77
C VAL A 309 6.46 7.59 16.57
N PRO A 310 7.51 7.90 17.37
CA PRO A 310 8.33 9.08 17.16
C PRO A 310 8.83 9.19 15.72
N GLU A 311 8.67 10.37 15.11
CA GLU A 311 9.14 10.62 13.75
C GLU A 311 10.63 10.97 13.77
N HIS A 312 11.41 10.44 12.83
CA HIS A 312 12.78 10.91 12.61
C HIS A 312 12.75 12.41 12.30
N THR A 313 13.73 13.16 12.80
CA THR A 313 13.95 14.58 12.44
C THR A 313 13.92 14.87 10.93
N LEU A 314 14.31 13.92 10.07
CA LEU A 314 14.28 14.04 8.62
C LEU A 314 12.86 13.99 8.02
N LEU A 315 11.89 13.43 8.76
CA LEU A 315 10.48 13.38 8.39
C LEU A 315 9.69 14.60 8.87
N ALA A 316 10.22 15.37 9.83
CA ALA A 316 9.50 16.48 10.48
C ALA A 316 8.85 17.44 9.46
N ASN A 317 9.60 17.79 8.41
CA ASN A 317 9.15 18.73 7.36
C ASN A 317 8.43 18.06 6.17
N SER A 318 8.30 16.72 6.15
CA SER A 318 7.63 16.02 5.04
C SER A 318 6.12 16.24 5.11
N GLN A 319 5.46 16.39 3.96
CA GLN A 319 4.00 16.50 3.90
C GLN A 319 3.41 15.19 3.40
N TYR A 320 2.23 14.83 3.91
CA TYR A 320 1.48 13.69 3.42
C TYR A 320 -0.01 13.97 3.47
N GLN A 321 -0.74 13.25 2.62
CA GLN A 321 -2.19 13.19 2.61
C GLN A 321 -2.61 11.73 2.76
N LEU A 322 -3.35 11.37 3.81
CA LEU A 322 -3.86 10.01 3.99
C LEU A 322 -5.26 9.86 3.41
N ALA A 323 -5.51 9.00 2.43
CA ALA A 323 -6.84 8.77 1.85
C ALA A 323 -7.32 7.32 2.06
N GLY A 324 -8.63 7.11 2.30
CA GLY A 324 -9.25 5.79 2.41
C GLY A 324 -10.71 5.83 2.88
N GLU A 325 -11.45 4.71 2.79
CA GLU A 325 -12.86 4.66 3.20
C GLU A 325 -13.10 4.91 4.71
N GLU A 326 -12.11 4.59 5.55
CA GLU A 326 -12.14 4.82 7.01
C GLU A 326 -11.16 5.91 7.48
N PHE A 327 -10.34 6.41 6.57
CA PHE A 327 -9.34 7.43 6.83
C PHE A 327 -9.68 8.59 5.92
N ASP A 328 -10.37 9.61 6.44
CA ASP A 328 -10.41 10.84 5.65
C ASP A 328 -9.00 11.30 5.36
N VAL A 329 -8.90 12.06 4.28
CA VAL A 329 -7.83 12.99 3.95
C VAL A 329 -7.34 13.71 5.20
N ILE A 330 -6.43 13.07 5.95
CA ILE A 330 -5.63 13.72 6.99
C ILE A 330 -4.57 14.44 6.18
N GLN A 331 -4.85 15.68 5.80
CA GLN A 331 -3.79 16.60 5.44
C GLN A 331 -3.03 16.89 6.73
N SER A 332 -1.73 16.61 6.75
CA SER A 332 -0.88 17.23 7.77
C SER A 332 -0.99 18.75 7.58
N PRO A 333 -1.35 19.53 8.61
CA PRO A 333 -1.28 20.98 8.49
C PRO A 333 0.15 21.40 8.14
N VAL A 334 0.23 22.52 7.40
CA VAL A 334 1.46 23.23 7.01
C VAL A 334 2.29 23.60 8.22
#